data_AF-A0A8J8Q711-F1
#
_entry.id   AF-A0A8J8Q711-F1
#
_cell.length_a   1.000
_cell.length_b   1.000
_cell.length_c   1.000
_cell.angle_alpha   90.00
_cell.angle_beta   90.00
_cell.angle_gamma   90.00
#
_symmetry.space_group_name_H-M   'P 1'
#
loop_
_entity.id
_entity.type
_entity.pdbx_description
1 polymer ?
#
loop_
_entity_poly.entity_id
_entity_poly.type
_entity_poly.pdbx_seq_one_letter_code
_entity_poly.pdbx_strand_id
1 'polypeptide(L)'
;MTDSSTTGRTVLRRASAIGIALIVVTLLVGHVLGVPIGLGYVETGSMEPTIDAGDGFVAVPAAVAGPVEEGDVIVYDAQEVEDGGLTTHRVVDVTEHGYVTRGDANMVTDQDGSEPHVTDGQVTAKALQVNGEVVVIPHLGTAVMGLESGLESTQWWLASTLGTTAVLGTEGLSYLLIGFGVAVLGVSVALDRRGTSTRNRSRTRSRREIYDARKLVFAMGALLVVVSLATMIAMSGSTEMGIVSAEFDSERPDVIPAGETEAHAYELRNDGLLPVVTIVEPASDGVAVDERETLHHGESANVTVSYTAPPETGYYLRSFTEHSYFAVLPAPIIAALHAIHPWLAMTAVATALAGLLVVPFALLVGAREIRTRSRHRSDATGGILR
;
A
#
# COMPACT_ATOMS: atom_id res chain seq x y z
N MET A 1 -43.74 18.50 8.46
CA MET A 1 -42.49 19.12 7.97
C MET A 1 -41.36 18.72 8.92
N THR A 2 -40.95 17.45 8.94
CA THR A 2 -39.96 16.90 9.92
C THR A 2 -39.38 15.54 9.48
N ASP A 3 -39.20 15.26 8.17
CA ASP A 3 -38.75 13.92 7.71
C ASP A 3 -37.51 13.94 6.78
N SER A 4 -36.89 15.11 6.58
CA SER A 4 -35.67 15.24 5.76
C SER A 4 -34.36 15.06 6.55
N SER A 5 -34.35 15.27 7.86
CA SER A 5 -33.12 15.28 8.67
C SER A 5 -32.62 13.88 9.07
N THR A 6 -33.51 12.89 9.15
CA THR A 6 -33.20 11.50 9.55
C THR A 6 -32.60 10.68 8.41
N THR A 7 -33.09 10.89 7.18
CA THR A 7 -32.61 10.23 5.95
C THR A 7 -31.18 10.67 5.60
N GLY A 8 -30.87 11.97 5.73
CA GLY A 8 -29.52 12.50 5.51
C GLY A 8 -28.49 11.91 6.48
N ARG A 9 -28.85 11.79 7.77
CA ARG A 9 -27.97 11.22 8.80
C ARG A 9 -27.66 9.74 8.61
N THR A 10 -28.59 8.95 8.05
CA THR A 10 -28.37 7.52 7.79
C THR A 10 -27.55 7.27 6.53
N VAL A 11 -27.73 8.08 5.48
CA VAL A 11 -26.89 8.05 4.28
C VAL A 11 -25.47 8.52 4.62
N LEU A 12 -25.34 9.59 5.39
CA LEU A 12 -24.05 10.11 5.86
C LEU A 12 -23.31 9.09 6.72
N ARG A 13 -24.00 8.42 7.65
CA ARG A 13 -23.41 7.35 8.49
C ARG A 13 -22.97 6.12 7.70
N ARG A 14 -23.57 5.86 6.54
CA ARG A 14 -23.21 4.73 5.68
C ARG A 14 -22.10 5.05 4.71
N ALA A 15 -22.14 6.25 4.13
CA ALA A 15 -21.03 6.78 3.36
C ALA A 15 -19.78 6.88 4.24
N SER A 16 -19.92 7.31 5.50
CA SER A 16 -18.83 7.31 6.46
C SER A 16 -18.37 5.89 6.80
N ALA A 17 -19.27 4.92 7.00
CA ALA A 17 -18.86 3.54 7.29
C ALA A 17 -18.11 2.88 6.11
N ILE A 18 -18.54 3.12 4.87
CA ILE A 18 -17.86 2.63 3.67
C ILE A 18 -16.52 3.35 3.47
N GLY A 19 -16.49 4.68 3.70
CA GLY A 19 -15.26 5.46 3.66
C GLY A 19 -14.26 4.99 4.71
N ILE A 20 -14.70 4.75 5.95
CA ILE A 20 -13.87 4.20 7.02
C ILE A 20 -13.38 2.79 6.66
N ALA A 21 -14.23 1.92 6.12
CA ALA A 21 -13.80 0.59 5.70
C ALA A 21 -12.77 0.64 4.56
N LEU A 22 -12.92 1.55 3.60
CA LEU A 22 -11.94 1.79 2.54
C LEU A 22 -10.63 2.33 3.11
N ILE A 23 -10.68 3.32 3.99
CA ILE A 23 -9.50 3.86 4.68
C ILE A 23 -8.79 2.75 5.45
N VAL A 24 -9.52 1.93 6.21
CA VAL A 24 -8.95 0.81 6.96
C VAL A 24 -8.33 -0.23 6.03
N VAL A 25 -8.98 -0.57 4.91
CA VAL A 25 -8.39 -1.48 3.92
C VAL A 25 -7.13 -0.88 3.29
N THR A 26 -7.15 0.39 2.91
CA THR A 26 -5.98 1.08 2.34
C THR A 26 -4.83 1.17 3.34
N LEU A 27 -5.12 1.43 4.62
CA LEU A 27 -4.12 1.44 5.69
C LEU A 27 -3.57 0.04 5.97
N LEU A 28 -4.43 -0.99 6.02
CA LEU A 28 -3.99 -2.38 6.17
C LEU A 28 -3.15 -2.85 4.99
N VAL A 29 -3.50 -2.40 3.79
CA VAL A 29 -2.75 -2.65 2.57
C VAL A 29 -1.40 -1.93 2.64
N GLY A 30 -1.37 -0.62 2.89
CA GLY A 30 -0.10 0.13 3.06
C GLY A 30 0.81 -0.50 4.12
N HIS A 31 0.23 -0.96 5.23
CA HIS A 31 0.96 -1.68 6.27
C HIS A 31 1.54 -3.02 5.80
N VAL A 32 0.81 -3.83 5.02
CA VAL A 32 1.31 -5.10 4.46
C VAL A 32 2.42 -4.87 3.43
N LEU A 33 2.39 -3.74 2.72
CA LEU A 33 3.36 -3.44 1.65
C LEU A 33 4.59 -2.66 2.13
N GLY A 34 4.66 -2.27 3.41
CA GLY A 34 5.81 -1.51 3.95
C GLY A 34 5.93 -0.07 3.42
N VAL A 35 4.94 0.43 2.68
CA VAL A 35 4.95 1.78 2.09
C VAL A 35 3.96 2.66 2.86
N PRO A 36 4.38 3.84 3.38
CA PRO A 36 3.46 4.80 3.98
C PRO A 36 2.54 5.39 2.90
N ILE A 37 1.39 4.76 2.68
CA ILE A 37 0.39 5.26 1.72
C ILE A 37 -0.46 6.33 2.42
N GLY A 38 -0.17 7.59 2.09
CA GLY A 38 -1.01 8.76 2.38
C GLY A 38 -0.71 9.47 3.71
N LEU A 39 -0.18 8.77 4.71
CA LEU A 39 0.20 9.36 6.01
C LEU A 39 1.52 8.76 6.49
N GLY A 40 2.45 9.63 6.90
CA GLY A 40 3.68 9.28 7.61
C GLY A 40 3.75 10.05 8.94
N TYR A 41 4.68 9.67 9.82
CA TYR A 41 4.97 10.41 11.04
C TYR A 41 6.47 10.34 11.36
N VAL A 42 6.95 11.32 12.13
CA VAL A 42 8.34 11.37 12.58
C VAL A 42 8.42 10.93 14.04
N GLU A 43 9.38 10.05 14.34
CA GLU A 43 9.60 9.51 15.69
C GLU A 43 10.56 10.37 16.50
N THR A 44 11.55 10.96 15.82
CA THR A 44 12.61 11.78 16.40
C THR A 44 12.38 13.27 16.10
N GLY A 45 13.16 14.12 16.78
CA GLY A 45 13.14 15.58 16.56
C GLY A 45 14.04 16.07 15.42
N SER A 46 14.50 15.18 14.52
CA SER A 46 15.43 15.53 13.44
C SER A 46 14.84 16.54 12.44
N MET A 47 13.50 16.59 12.33
CA MET A 47 12.77 17.47 11.44
C MET A 47 12.24 18.75 12.12
N GLU A 48 12.61 19.02 13.37
CA GLU A 48 12.24 20.27 14.03
C GLU A 48 12.96 21.47 13.39
N PRO A 49 12.30 22.63 13.20
CA PRO A 49 10.94 22.97 13.64
C PRO A 49 9.84 22.69 12.58
N THR A 50 10.16 22.04 11.46
CA THR A 50 9.21 21.82 10.37
C THR A 50 8.16 20.78 10.74
N ILE A 51 8.58 19.67 11.36
CA ILE A 51 7.71 18.60 11.85
C ILE A 51 8.20 18.23 13.26
N ASP A 52 7.35 18.43 14.26
CA ASP A 52 7.68 18.11 15.65
C ASP A 52 7.68 16.58 15.87
N ALA A 53 8.51 16.11 16.80
CA ALA A 53 8.55 14.68 17.15
C ALA A 53 7.15 14.18 17.59
N GLY A 54 6.66 13.12 16.94
CA GLY A 54 5.32 12.56 17.19
C GLY A 54 4.19 13.23 16.39
N ASP A 55 4.48 14.17 15.50
CA ASP A 55 3.55 14.68 14.50
C ASP A 55 3.59 13.87 13.21
N GLY A 56 2.49 13.95 12.45
CA GLY A 56 2.36 13.32 11.14
C GLY A 56 2.47 14.29 9.98
N PHE A 57 2.53 13.75 8.77
CA PHE A 57 2.46 14.52 7.54
C PHE A 57 1.76 13.72 6.44
N VAL A 58 1.30 14.41 5.40
CA VAL A 58 0.74 13.76 4.22
C VAL A 58 1.87 13.25 3.33
N ALA A 59 2.02 11.93 3.26
CA ALA A 59 3.02 11.28 2.42
C ALA A 59 2.45 11.02 1.02
N VAL A 60 3.05 11.65 0.01
CA VAL A 60 2.73 11.43 -1.41
C VAL A 60 3.73 10.41 -1.95
N PRO A 61 3.30 9.21 -2.39
CA PRO A 61 4.22 8.20 -2.92
C PRO A 61 5.13 8.77 -4.01
N ALA A 62 6.43 8.44 -3.99
CA ALA A 62 7.43 9.01 -4.89
C ALA A 62 7.00 8.89 -6.36
N ALA A 63 6.40 7.74 -6.70
CA ALA A 63 5.91 7.44 -8.03
C ALA A 63 4.77 8.35 -8.54
N VAL A 64 4.17 9.22 -7.71
CA VAL A 64 3.21 10.27 -8.13
C VAL A 64 3.58 11.67 -7.66
N ALA A 65 4.69 11.82 -6.94
CA ALA A 65 5.09 13.07 -6.31
C ALA A 65 5.76 14.06 -7.28
N GLY A 66 6.10 13.62 -8.50
CA GLY A 66 6.94 14.35 -9.44
C GLY A 66 8.43 14.17 -9.11
N PRO A 67 9.33 14.81 -9.88
CA PRO A 67 10.76 14.77 -9.58
C PRO A 67 11.05 15.39 -8.22
N VAL A 68 12.11 14.91 -7.56
CA VAL A 68 12.61 15.46 -6.31
C VAL A 68 13.45 16.70 -6.62
N GLU A 69 13.19 17.78 -5.92
CA GLU A 69 13.84 19.09 -6.07
C GLU A 69 14.50 19.52 -4.75
N GLU A 70 15.45 20.45 -4.84
CA GLU A 70 16.06 21.07 -3.66
C GLU A 70 14.96 21.75 -2.79
N GLY A 71 15.00 21.47 -1.49
CA GLY A 71 14.00 21.92 -0.53
C GLY A 71 12.87 20.94 -0.28
N ASP A 72 12.79 19.83 -1.03
CA ASP A 72 11.80 18.79 -0.78
C ASP A 72 12.05 18.02 0.50
N VAL A 73 10.99 17.71 1.25
CA VAL A 73 11.06 16.74 2.35
C VAL A 73 10.65 15.37 1.81
N ILE A 74 11.56 14.41 1.90
CA ILE A 74 11.40 13.07 1.36
C ILE A 74 11.48 12.03 2.46
N VAL A 75 10.81 10.91 2.24
CA VAL A 75 10.92 9.68 3.02
C VAL A 75 11.71 8.69 2.17
N TYR A 76 12.84 8.23 2.67
CA TYR A 76 13.72 7.32 1.96
C TYR A 76 14.22 6.20 2.86
N ASP A 77 14.60 5.07 2.28
CA ASP A 77 15.23 3.96 2.99
C ASP A 77 16.73 4.25 3.17
N ALA A 78 17.12 4.70 4.37
CA ALA A 78 18.49 5.03 4.70
C ALA A 78 19.31 3.77 4.97
N GLN A 79 20.59 3.81 4.63
CA GLN A 79 21.49 2.68 4.86
C GLN A 79 22.16 2.73 6.24
N GLU A 80 22.54 3.93 6.68
CA GLU A 80 23.38 4.16 7.85
C GLU A 80 22.77 5.21 8.81
N VAL A 81 21.99 6.17 8.31
CA VAL A 81 21.31 7.17 9.16
C VAL A 81 20.35 6.47 10.12
N GLU A 82 20.42 6.84 11.41
CA GLU A 82 19.56 6.31 12.49
C GLU A 82 19.50 4.76 12.55
N ASP A 83 20.64 4.09 12.33
CA ASP A 83 20.77 2.62 12.24
C ASP A 83 20.08 2.00 11.00
N GLY A 84 19.79 2.83 9.99
CA GLY A 84 19.15 2.46 8.74
C GLY A 84 17.61 2.42 8.81
N GLY A 85 16.97 2.23 7.66
CA GLY A 85 15.52 2.17 7.54
C GLY A 85 14.88 3.50 7.12
N LEU A 86 13.54 3.55 7.21
CA LEU A 86 12.76 4.70 6.73
C LEU A 86 13.09 5.98 7.50
N THR A 87 13.75 6.91 6.81
CA THR A 87 14.17 8.21 7.31
C THR A 87 13.42 9.31 6.59
N THR A 88 13.05 10.39 7.29
CA THR A 88 12.37 11.56 6.70
C THR A 88 13.23 12.79 6.86
N HIS A 89 13.88 13.27 5.80
CA HIS A 89 14.75 14.45 5.82
C HIS A 89 14.52 15.37 4.61
N ARG A 90 15.10 16.58 4.65
CA ARG A 90 15.02 17.55 3.56
C ARG A 90 16.19 17.39 2.59
N VAL A 91 15.89 17.44 1.30
CA VAL A 91 16.88 17.56 0.22
C VAL A 91 17.47 18.97 0.25
N VAL A 92 18.78 19.05 0.45
CA VAL A 92 19.54 20.31 0.48
C VAL A 92 20.39 20.53 -0.75
N ASP A 93 20.63 19.48 -1.56
CA ASP A 93 21.28 19.58 -2.86
C ASP A 93 20.86 18.40 -3.76
N VAL A 94 20.85 18.65 -5.08
CA VAL A 94 20.57 17.64 -6.11
C VAL A 94 21.80 17.51 -7.00
N THR A 95 22.46 16.36 -6.93
CA THR A 95 23.71 16.09 -7.65
C THR A 95 23.51 15.01 -8.71
N GLU A 96 24.49 14.86 -9.62
CA GLU A 96 24.52 13.75 -10.59
C GLU A 96 24.64 12.37 -9.91
N HIS A 97 25.00 12.33 -8.63
CA HIS A 97 25.20 11.12 -7.84
C HIS A 97 24.00 10.77 -6.95
N GLY A 98 22.96 11.61 -6.94
CA GLY A 98 21.79 11.51 -6.06
C GLY A 98 21.59 12.76 -5.20
N TYR A 99 20.74 12.63 -4.20
CA TYR A 99 20.28 13.68 -3.32
C TYR A 99 21.16 13.77 -2.07
N VAL A 100 21.50 15.00 -1.69
CA VAL A 100 22.10 15.29 -0.38
C VAL A 100 20.95 15.66 0.56
N THR A 101 20.82 14.93 1.66
CA THR A 101 19.73 15.07 2.62
C THR A 101 20.24 15.59 3.97
N ARG A 102 19.35 16.25 4.70
CA ARG A 102 19.62 16.71 6.06
C ARG A 102 18.32 16.88 6.84
N GLY A 103 18.27 16.36 8.07
CA GLY A 103 17.22 16.71 9.02
C GLY A 103 17.22 18.21 9.32
N ASP A 104 16.06 18.86 9.37
CA ASP A 104 15.98 20.31 9.57
C ASP A 104 16.62 20.80 10.89
N ALA A 105 16.68 19.95 11.91
CA ALA A 105 17.34 20.20 13.18
C ALA A 105 18.85 19.85 13.17
N ASN A 106 19.32 19.12 12.15
CA ASN A 106 20.70 18.62 12.07
C ASN A 106 21.66 19.72 11.59
N MET A 107 22.87 19.76 12.17
CA MET A 107 23.89 20.76 11.83
C MET A 107 24.71 20.41 10.57
N VAL A 108 24.80 19.12 10.26
CA VAL A 108 25.58 18.54 9.14
C VAL A 108 24.65 17.74 8.25
N THR A 109 25.04 17.55 7.00
CA THR A 109 24.27 16.70 6.07
C THR A 109 24.43 15.23 6.44
N ASP A 110 23.49 14.40 5.99
CA ASP A 110 23.56 12.96 6.21
C ASP A 110 24.79 12.36 5.50
N GLN A 111 25.16 12.93 4.34
CA GLN A 111 26.32 12.56 3.52
C GLN A 111 27.66 13.07 4.06
N ASP A 112 27.69 14.06 4.96
CA ASP A 112 28.89 14.39 5.75
C ASP A 112 29.17 13.29 6.81
N GLY A 113 28.19 12.41 7.07
CA GLY A 113 28.30 11.23 7.90
C GLY A 113 28.73 9.99 7.11
N SER A 114 28.06 8.86 7.36
CA SER A 114 28.29 7.58 6.67
C SER A 114 27.26 7.28 5.58
N GLU A 115 26.21 8.10 5.44
CA GLU A 115 25.16 7.86 4.45
C GLU A 115 25.69 8.15 3.03
N PRO A 116 25.51 7.26 2.06
CA PRO A 116 25.76 7.57 0.67
C PRO A 116 24.75 8.62 0.14
N HIS A 117 24.95 9.09 -1.09
CA HIS A 117 23.96 9.96 -1.73
C HIS A 117 22.65 9.19 -1.92
N VAL A 118 21.53 9.78 -1.53
CA VAL A 118 20.21 9.14 -1.62
C VAL A 118 19.80 9.05 -3.08
N THR A 119 19.49 7.87 -3.59
CA THR A 119 19.02 7.73 -4.98
C THR A 119 17.51 7.74 -5.08
N ASP A 120 16.96 7.95 -6.29
CA ASP A 120 15.53 7.81 -6.56
C ASP A 120 14.96 6.45 -6.14
N GLY A 121 15.79 5.41 -6.17
CA GLY A 121 15.44 4.06 -5.73
C GLY A 121 15.13 3.98 -4.23
N GLN A 122 15.79 4.79 -3.40
CA GLN A 122 15.57 4.82 -1.95
C GLN A 122 14.35 5.66 -1.59
N VAL A 123 13.94 6.61 -2.43
CA VAL A 123 12.85 7.53 -2.12
C VAL A 123 11.50 6.83 -2.23
N THR A 124 10.86 6.64 -1.08
CA THR A 124 9.56 5.97 -0.98
C THR A 124 8.40 6.98 -1.11
N ALA A 125 8.56 8.18 -0.57
CA ALA A 125 7.54 9.23 -0.62
C ALA A 125 8.13 10.64 -0.51
N LYS A 126 7.35 11.63 -0.94
CA LYS A 126 7.58 13.05 -0.71
C LYS A 126 6.50 13.58 0.22
N ALA A 127 6.87 14.36 1.23
CA ALA A 127 5.90 15.04 2.05
C ALA A 127 5.18 16.11 1.21
N LEU A 128 3.85 16.17 1.30
CA LEU A 128 3.07 17.18 0.60
C LEU A 128 3.46 18.56 1.12
N GLN A 129 3.97 19.41 0.24
CA GLN A 129 4.31 20.80 0.55
C GLN A 129 3.37 21.76 -0.17
N VAL A 130 2.87 22.78 0.54
CA VAL A 130 2.05 23.86 -0.02
C VAL A 130 2.73 25.18 0.31
N ASN A 131 3.11 25.94 -0.73
CA ASN A 131 3.93 27.16 -0.60
C ASN A 131 5.28 26.93 0.11
N GLY A 132 5.88 25.74 -0.03
CA GLY A 132 7.15 25.38 0.61
C GLY A 132 7.04 24.96 2.08
N GLU A 133 5.82 24.87 2.63
CA GLU A 133 5.57 24.39 3.99
C GLU A 133 4.94 22.99 3.95
N VAL A 134 5.41 22.09 4.80
CA VAL A 134 4.91 20.71 4.90
C VAL A 134 3.50 20.72 5.50
N VAL A 135 2.59 19.92 4.93
CA VAL A 135 1.26 19.71 5.50
C VAL A 135 1.35 18.77 6.71
N VAL A 136 1.57 19.36 7.89
CA VAL A 136 1.69 18.65 9.17
C VAL A 136 0.32 18.34 9.77
N ILE A 137 0.23 17.17 10.40
CA ILE A 137 -0.93 16.67 11.12
C ILE A 137 -0.52 16.48 12.59
N PRO A 138 -0.86 17.44 13.47
CA PRO A 138 -0.44 17.41 14.86
C PRO A 138 -0.86 16.14 15.59
N HIS A 139 0.06 15.59 16.38
CA HIS A 139 -0.10 14.43 17.25
C HIS A 139 -0.51 13.12 16.56
N LEU A 140 -0.42 13.03 15.22
CA LEU A 140 -0.78 11.80 14.51
C LEU A 140 0.13 10.64 14.93
N GLY A 141 1.45 10.83 14.89
CA GLY A 141 2.42 9.82 15.34
C GLY A 141 2.20 9.45 16.80
N THR A 142 2.00 10.44 17.67
CA THR A 142 1.67 10.24 19.09
C THR A 142 0.43 9.37 19.28
N ALA A 143 -0.62 9.59 18.49
CA ALA A 143 -1.84 8.79 18.55
C ALA A 143 -1.64 7.35 18.06
N VAL A 144 -0.85 7.18 16.98
CA VAL A 144 -0.51 5.86 16.42
C VAL A 144 0.35 5.06 17.40
N MET A 145 1.47 5.62 17.86
CA MET A 145 2.35 5.00 18.85
C MET A 145 1.61 4.67 20.16
N GLY A 146 0.69 5.53 20.60
CA GLY A 146 -0.14 5.28 21.77
C GLY A 146 -1.11 4.10 21.59
N LEU A 147 -1.68 3.95 20.38
CA LEU A 147 -2.52 2.80 20.04
C LEU A 147 -1.71 1.52 19.97
N GLU A 148 -0.54 1.55 19.32
CA GLU A 148 0.38 0.40 19.21
C GLU A 148 0.84 -0.07 20.59
N SER A 149 1.32 0.85 21.44
CA SER A 149 1.70 0.55 22.82
C SER A 149 0.55 -0.08 23.62
N GLY A 150 -0.69 0.38 23.41
CA GLY A 150 -1.87 -0.18 24.06
C GLY A 150 -2.23 -1.60 23.57
N LEU A 151 -2.08 -1.85 22.27
CA LEU A 151 -2.27 -3.17 21.67
C LEU A 151 -1.18 -4.14 22.15
N GLU A 152 0.09 -3.74 22.12
CA GLU A 152 1.20 -4.53 22.61
C GLU A 152 1.02 -4.91 24.08
N SER A 153 0.62 -3.95 24.92
CA SER A 153 0.31 -4.20 26.33
C SER A 153 -0.78 -5.26 26.50
N THR A 154 -1.80 -5.23 25.65
CA THR A 154 -2.89 -6.21 25.65
C THR A 154 -2.40 -7.58 25.20
N GLN A 155 -1.57 -7.64 24.15
CA GLN A 155 -0.96 -8.88 23.67
C GLN A 155 -0.05 -9.50 24.73
N TRP A 156 0.78 -8.71 25.40
CA TRP A 156 1.62 -9.17 26.52
C TRP A 156 0.81 -9.76 27.68
N TRP A 157 -0.29 -9.10 28.03
CA TRP A 157 -1.22 -9.60 29.05
C TRP A 157 -1.89 -10.92 28.63
N LEU A 158 -2.32 -11.05 27.37
CA LEU A 158 -2.89 -12.30 26.84
C LEU A 158 -1.83 -13.41 26.76
N ALA A 159 -0.64 -13.09 26.28
CA ALA A 159 0.48 -14.02 26.14
C ALA A 159 0.87 -14.63 27.49
N SER A 160 1.00 -13.78 28.52
CA SER A 160 1.29 -14.21 29.88
C SER A 160 0.16 -15.01 30.51
N THR A 161 -1.10 -14.65 30.25
CA THR A 161 -2.28 -15.37 30.77
C THR A 161 -2.45 -16.74 30.13
N LEU A 162 -2.24 -16.84 28.82
CA LEU A 162 -2.39 -18.08 28.05
C LEU A 162 -1.10 -18.93 28.04
N GLY A 163 0.01 -18.39 28.55
CA GLY A 163 1.31 -19.05 28.54
C GLY A 163 1.85 -19.31 27.13
N THR A 164 1.54 -18.43 26.17
CA THR A 164 1.93 -18.60 24.77
C THR A 164 2.52 -17.32 24.19
N THR A 165 3.57 -17.45 23.39
CA THR A 165 4.15 -16.35 22.61
C THR A 165 3.47 -16.18 21.25
N ALA A 166 2.59 -17.10 20.86
CA ALA A 166 1.94 -17.10 19.55
C ALA A 166 1.02 -15.89 19.31
N VAL A 167 0.69 -15.13 20.36
CA VAL A 167 -0.17 -13.93 20.27
C VAL A 167 0.64 -12.62 20.26
N LEU A 168 1.97 -12.69 20.31
CA LEU A 168 2.86 -11.52 20.27
C LEU A 168 3.21 -11.14 18.82
N GLY A 169 3.54 -9.87 18.61
CA GLY A 169 3.92 -9.33 17.30
C GLY A 169 2.76 -9.21 16.31
N THR A 170 3.10 -8.88 15.06
CA THR A 170 2.15 -8.66 13.96
C THR A 170 1.43 -9.95 13.53
N GLU A 171 2.13 -11.09 13.53
CA GLU A 171 1.52 -12.40 13.29
C GLU A 171 0.53 -12.79 14.39
N GLY A 172 0.85 -12.45 15.65
CA GLY A 172 -0.02 -12.67 16.80
C GLY A 172 -1.37 -11.97 16.70
N LEU A 173 -1.40 -10.75 16.17
CA LEU A 173 -2.64 -10.01 15.90
C LEU A 173 -3.56 -10.76 14.92
N SER A 174 -2.99 -11.38 13.89
CA SER A 174 -3.74 -12.16 12.91
C SER A 174 -4.42 -13.36 13.58
N TYR A 175 -3.71 -14.09 14.44
CA TYR A 175 -4.29 -15.21 15.21
C TYR A 175 -5.36 -14.75 16.19
N LEU A 176 -5.18 -13.60 16.84
CA LEU A 176 -6.19 -13.02 17.74
C LEU A 176 -7.47 -12.63 17.00
N LEU A 177 -7.36 -12.03 15.81
CA LEU A 177 -8.51 -11.66 14.98
C LEU A 177 -9.27 -12.89 14.46
N ILE A 178 -8.55 -13.91 14.00
CA ILE A 178 -9.14 -15.19 13.58
C ILE A 178 -9.83 -15.86 14.78
N GLY A 179 -9.16 -15.95 15.93
CA GLY A 179 -9.70 -16.52 17.16
C GLY A 179 -10.95 -15.77 17.63
N PHE A 180 -10.93 -14.44 17.60
CA PHE A 180 -12.09 -13.60 17.90
C PHE A 180 -13.22 -13.83 16.90
N GLY A 181 -12.94 -13.90 15.60
CA GLY A 181 -13.93 -14.19 14.56
C GLY A 181 -14.60 -15.56 14.76
N VAL A 182 -13.81 -16.60 15.07
CA VAL A 182 -14.30 -17.94 15.38
C VAL A 182 -15.13 -17.93 16.67
N ALA A 183 -14.70 -17.22 17.71
CA ALA A 183 -15.43 -17.09 18.97
C ALA A 183 -16.78 -16.38 18.76
N VAL A 184 -16.81 -15.27 18.02
CA VAL A 184 -18.05 -14.56 17.66
C VAL A 184 -18.99 -15.45 16.85
N LEU A 185 -18.47 -16.20 15.87
CA LEU A 185 -19.26 -17.15 15.08
C LEU A 185 -19.82 -18.27 15.97
N GLY A 186 -19.00 -18.83 16.86
CA GLY A 186 -19.39 -19.87 17.81
C GLY A 186 -20.47 -19.39 18.78
N VAL A 187 -20.33 -18.17 19.31
CA VAL A 187 -21.34 -17.53 20.17
C VAL A 187 -22.62 -17.25 19.39
N SER A 188 -22.54 -16.77 18.15
CA SER A 188 -23.71 -16.55 17.29
C SER A 188 -24.49 -17.86 17.08
N VAL A 189 -23.78 -18.94 16.73
CA VAL A 189 -24.39 -20.27 16.54
C VAL A 189 -24.96 -20.82 17.85
N ALA A 190 -24.29 -20.60 18.98
CA ALA A 190 -24.75 -21.05 20.29
C ALA A 190 -26.00 -20.29 20.77
N LEU A 191 -26.08 -18.98 20.51
CA LEU A 191 -27.24 -18.14 20.80
C LEU A 191 -28.42 -18.49 19.88
N ASP A 192 -28.16 -18.76 18.60
CA ASP A 192 -29.18 -19.24 17.66
C ASP A 192 -29.74 -20.62 18.07
N ARG A 193 -28.89 -21.50 18.61
CA ARG A 193 -29.33 -22.81 19.14
C ARG A 193 -30.10 -22.72 20.46
N ARG A 194 -29.90 -21.66 21.26
CA ARG A 194 -30.60 -21.44 22.54
C ARG A 194 -31.86 -20.56 22.42
N GLY A 195 -32.12 -19.98 21.25
CA GLY A 195 -33.24 -19.05 21.03
C GLY A 195 -34.59 -19.72 20.73
N THR A 196 -35.30 -20.21 21.74
CA THR A 196 -36.76 -20.40 21.68
C THR A 196 -37.47 -19.06 21.89
N SER A 197 -38.14 -18.57 20.84
CA SER A 197 -39.23 -17.58 20.81
C SER A 197 -39.46 -16.69 22.07
N THR A 198 -38.99 -15.44 22.03
CA THR A 198 -39.80 -14.30 22.51
C THR A 198 -39.87 -13.24 21.41
N ARG A 199 -40.93 -13.33 20.59
CA ARG A 199 -41.35 -12.23 19.72
C ARG A 199 -41.94 -11.13 20.57
N ASN A 200 -41.12 -10.18 21.03
CA ASN A 200 -41.62 -8.86 21.38
C ASN A 200 -41.45 -7.94 20.16
N ARG A 201 -42.53 -7.84 19.40
CA ARG A 201 -42.60 -7.12 18.12
C ARG A 201 -43.02 -5.67 18.43
N SER A 202 -42.10 -4.86 18.96
CA SER A 202 -42.26 -3.41 18.89
C SER A 202 -42.03 -2.99 17.44
N ARG A 203 -43.13 -2.82 16.71
CA ARG A 203 -43.14 -2.30 15.35
C ARG A 203 -42.74 -0.82 15.38
N THR A 204 -41.46 -0.52 15.28
CA THR A 204 -41.03 0.70 14.58
C THR A 204 -41.00 0.37 13.09
N ARG A 205 -41.78 1.10 12.30
CA ARG A 205 -41.74 1.02 10.83
C ARG A 205 -40.39 1.58 10.36
N SER A 206 -39.31 0.80 10.45
CA SER A 206 -38.14 1.11 9.63
C SER A 206 -38.42 0.60 8.22
N ARG A 207 -38.40 1.54 7.29
CA ARG A 207 -38.61 1.33 5.86
C ARG A 207 -37.57 0.30 5.41
N ARG A 208 -38.05 -0.84 4.89
CA ARG A 208 -37.25 -1.98 4.43
C ARG A 208 -36.21 -1.47 3.42
N GLU A 209 -34.94 -1.56 3.79
CA GLU A 209 -33.84 -1.11 2.94
C GLU A 209 -33.80 -1.94 1.68
N ILE A 210 -34.06 -1.26 0.56
CA ILE A 210 -33.79 -1.78 -0.76
C ILE A 210 -32.28 -1.72 -0.90
N TYR A 211 -31.60 -2.86 -0.69
CA TYR A 211 -30.19 -2.98 -1.01
C TYR A 211 -30.07 -2.89 -2.53
N ASP A 212 -29.49 -1.79 -2.99
CA ASP A 212 -29.15 -1.63 -4.39
C ASP A 212 -27.93 -2.49 -4.67
N ALA A 213 -28.15 -3.68 -5.23
CA ALA A 213 -27.11 -4.62 -5.60
C ALA A 213 -26.00 -3.94 -6.43
N ARG A 214 -26.32 -2.88 -7.18
CA ARG A 214 -25.36 -2.09 -7.96
C ARG A 214 -24.31 -1.41 -7.10
N LYS A 215 -24.69 -0.90 -5.91
CA LYS A 215 -23.75 -0.25 -4.99
C LYS A 215 -22.78 -1.27 -4.37
N LEU A 216 -23.25 -2.48 -4.10
CA LEU A 216 -22.42 -3.56 -3.59
C LEU A 216 -21.45 -4.06 -4.67
N VAL A 217 -21.93 -4.24 -5.90
CA VAL A 217 -21.11 -4.62 -7.06
C VAL A 217 -20.04 -3.56 -7.35
N PHE A 218 -20.41 -2.27 -7.31
CA PHE A 218 -19.45 -1.17 -7.48
C PHE A 218 -18.42 -1.13 -6.35
N ALA A 219 -18.85 -1.28 -5.09
CA ALA A 219 -17.92 -1.32 -3.96
C ALA A 219 -16.94 -2.50 -4.05
N MET A 220 -17.40 -3.67 -4.51
CA MET A 220 -16.54 -4.82 -4.78
C MET A 220 -15.53 -4.53 -5.89
N GLY A 221 -15.95 -3.90 -6.99
CA GLY A 221 -15.05 -3.48 -8.07
C GLY A 221 -13.99 -2.48 -7.61
N ALA A 222 -14.40 -1.47 -6.84
CA ALA A 222 -13.47 -0.50 -6.25
C ALA A 222 -12.45 -1.17 -5.32
N LEU A 223 -12.91 -2.10 -4.46
CA LEU A 223 -12.03 -2.88 -3.59
C LEU A 223 -11.02 -3.71 -4.40
N LEU A 224 -11.47 -4.39 -5.45
CA LEU A 224 -10.60 -5.17 -6.32
C LEU A 224 -9.55 -4.29 -6.99
N VAL A 225 -9.92 -3.11 -7.49
CA VAL A 225 -8.95 -2.17 -8.08
C VAL A 225 -7.89 -1.77 -7.05
N VAL A 226 -8.30 -1.40 -5.83
CA VAL A 226 -7.36 -1.00 -4.77
C VAL A 226 -6.41 -2.13 -4.40
N VAL A 227 -6.93 -3.35 -4.19
CA VAL A 227 -6.10 -4.52 -3.87
C VAL A 227 -5.16 -4.86 -5.02
N SER A 228 -5.62 -4.80 -6.27
CA SER A 228 -4.77 -5.07 -7.43
C SER A 228 -3.65 -4.04 -7.59
N LEU A 229 -3.95 -2.75 -7.46
CA LEU A 229 -2.94 -1.68 -7.49
C LEU A 229 -1.88 -1.91 -6.42
N ALA A 230 -2.33 -2.14 -5.20
CA ALA A 230 -1.48 -2.44 -4.06
C ALA A 230 -0.54 -3.64 -4.29
N THR A 231 -1.05 -4.76 -4.80
CA THR A 231 -0.21 -5.91 -5.10
C THR A 231 0.79 -5.60 -6.21
N MET A 232 0.40 -4.88 -7.26
CA MET A 232 1.35 -4.47 -8.32
C MET A 232 2.44 -3.53 -7.80
N ILE A 233 2.09 -2.63 -6.87
CA ILE A 233 3.07 -1.76 -6.20
C ILE A 233 4.08 -2.60 -5.42
N ALA A 234 3.66 -3.58 -4.63
CA ALA A 234 4.61 -4.40 -3.86
C ALA A 234 5.40 -5.43 -4.68
N MET A 235 4.91 -5.80 -5.86
CA MET A 235 5.69 -6.59 -6.83
C MET A 235 6.63 -5.72 -7.66
N SER A 236 6.53 -4.40 -7.55
CA SER A 236 7.41 -3.45 -8.21
C SER A 236 8.38 -2.88 -7.19
N GLY A 237 9.58 -2.53 -7.63
CA GLY A 237 10.61 -2.02 -6.72
C GLY A 237 11.85 -1.59 -7.47
N SER A 238 12.70 -0.86 -6.76
CA SER A 238 14.04 -0.50 -7.17
C SER A 238 15.03 -1.51 -6.59
N THR A 239 15.93 -2.01 -7.43
CA THR A 239 17.07 -2.79 -6.97
C THR A 239 18.31 -1.93 -7.07
N GLU A 240 19.05 -1.84 -5.96
CA GLU A 240 20.25 -1.02 -5.86
C GLU A 240 21.50 -1.91 -5.82
N MET A 241 22.55 -1.42 -6.47
CA MET A 241 23.87 -2.04 -6.47
C MET A 241 24.92 -0.96 -6.24
N GLY A 242 25.71 -1.12 -5.18
CA GLY A 242 26.91 -0.33 -4.97
C GLY A 242 28.00 -0.79 -5.92
N ILE A 243 28.51 0.11 -6.75
CA ILE A 243 29.67 -0.12 -7.61
C ILE A 243 30.85 0.71 -7.10
N VAL A 244 32.04 0.13 -7.12
CA VAL A 244 33.30 0.81 -6.83
C VAL A 244 34.00 1.08 -8.15
N SER A 245 34.11 2.35 -8.52
CA SER A 245 34.95 2.76 -9.64
C SER A 245 36.42 2.76 -9.19
N ALA A 246 37.23 1.94 -9.84
CA ALA A 246 38.65 1.77 -9.51
C ALA A 246 39.54 1.85 -10.76
N GLU A 247 40.82 2.20 -10.59
CA GLU A 247 41.78 2.20 -11.71
C GLU A 247 42.27 0.78 -12.10
N PHE A 248 41.85 -0.24 -11.35
CA PHE A 248 42.29 -1.62 -11.53
C PHE A 248 41.11 -2.55 -11.79
N ASP A 249 41.41 -3.64 -12.50
CA ASP A 249 40.48 -4.74 -12.72
C ASP A 249 40.45 -5.69 -11.50
N SER A 250 39.28 -6.21 -11.17
CA SER A 250 39.05 -7.06 -10.00
C SER A 250 38.15 -8.24 -10.35
N GLU A 251 38.34 -9.38 -9.67
CA GLU A 251 37.41 -10.51 -9.76
C GLU A 251 36.10 -10.28 -8.99
N ARG A 252 36.01 -9.16 -8.25
CA ARG A 252 34.83 -8.76 -7.50
C ARG A 252 33.80 -8.13 -8.44
N PRO A 253 32.55 -8.62 -8.47
CA PRO A 253 31.51 -8.12 -9.37
C PRO A 253 31.04 -6.70 -9.04
N ASP A 254 31.38 -6.18 -7.85
CA ASP A 254 31.05 -4.82 -7.42
C ASP A 254 32.15 -3.80 -7.75
N VAL A 255 33.24 -4.20 -8.40
CA VAL A 255 34.37 -3.32 -8.72
C VAL A 255 34.54 -3.25 -10.23
N ILE A 256 34.19 -2.11 -10.81
CA ILE A 256 34.25 -1.89 -12.26
C ILE A 256 35.36 -0.88 -12.55
N PRO A 257 36.27 -1.15 -13.53
CA PRO A 257 37.29 -0.19 -13.91
C PRO A 257 36.71 1.16 -14.32
N ALA A 258 37.39 2.26 -13.95
CA ALA A 258 36.90 3.61 -14.16
C ALA A 258 36.62 3.90 -15.65
N GLY A 259 35.36 4.27 -15.95
CA GLY A 259 34.89 4.53 -17.32
C GLY A 259 34.53 3.29 -18.14
N GLU A 260 34.63 2.08 -17.57
CA GLU A 260 34.22 0.84 -18.23
C GLU A 260 32.77 0.44 -17.87
N THR A 261 32.23 -0.48 -18.67
CA THR A 261 30.87 -1.02 -18.52
C THR A 261 30.96 -2.52 -18.30
N GLU A 262 30.30 -3.02 -17.26
CA GLU A 262 30.18 -4.45 -16.96
C GLU A 262 28.71 -4.88 -16.98
N ALA A 263 28.44 -6.10 -17.44
CA ALA A 263 27.08 -6.64 -17.54
C ALA A 263 26.88 -7.77 -16.53
N HIS A 264 25.81 -7.68 -15.74
CA HIS A 264 25.42 -8.69 -14.77
C HIS A 264 24.05 -9.28 -15.12
N ALA A 265 23.90 -10.57 -14.84
CA ALA A 265 22.63 -11.26 -15.01
C ALA A 265 21.83 -11.21 -13.71
N TYR A 266 20.60 -10.71 -13.78
CA TYR A 266 19.64 -10.66 -12.67
C TYR A 266 18.50 -11.63 -12.95
N GLU A 267 18.18 -12.46 -11.97
CA GLU A 267 17.04 -13.38 -12.06
C GLU A 267 15.76 -12.66 -11.63
N LEU A 268 14.87 -12.41 -12.57
CA LEU A 268 13.49 -12.02 -12.29
C LEU A 268 12.69 -13.27 -11.95
N ARG A 269 11.86 -13.24 -10.91
CA ARG A 269 11.01 -14.38 -10.51
C ARG A 269 9.60 -13.94 -10.15
N ASN A 270 8.60 -14.70 -10.59
CA ASN A 270 7.22 -14.51 -10.18
C ASN A 270 6.79 -15.52 -9.11
N ASP A 271 6.81 -15.07 -7.85
CA ASP A 271 6.32 -15.85 -6.70
C ASP A 271 4.79 -15.77 -6.53
N GLY A 272 4.12 -14.90 -7.31
CA GLY A 272 2.68 -14.72 -7.31
C GLY A 272 1.92 -15.85 -7.99
N LEU A 273 0.61 -15.95 -7.72
CA LEU A 273 -0.27 -16.95 -8.32
C LEU A 273 -0.76 -16.58 -9.73
N LEU A 274 -0.65 -15.31 -10.10
CA LEU A 274 -1.09 -14.79 -11.39
C LEU A 274 0.14 -14.53 -12.27
N PRO A 275 0.05 -14.76 -13.59
CA PRO A 275 1.11 -14.35 -14.49
C PRO A 275 1.28 -12.84 -14.47
N VAL A 276 2.53 -12.38 -14.55
CA VAL A 276 2.90 -10.97 -14.55
C VAL A 276 3.72 -10.62 -15.78
N VAL A 277 3.61 -9.37 -16.22
CA VAL A 277 4.50 -8.75 -17.18
C VAL A 277 5.39 -7.81 -16.37
N THR A 278 6.69 -8.06 -16.37
CA THR A 278 7.69 -7.23 -15.68
C THR A 278 8.46 -6.44 -16.73
N ILE A 279 8.54 -5.13 -16.53
CA ILE A 279 9.32 -4.20 -17.35
C ILE A 279 10.46 -3.69 -16.48
N VAL A 280 11.69 -3.82 -16.97
CA VAL A 280 12.90 -3.37 -16.26
C VAL A 280 13.49 -2.17 -16.98
N GLU A 281 13.64 -1.07 -16.26
CA GLU A 281 14.15 0.19 -16.80
C GLU A 281 15.19 0.83 -15.87
N PRO A 282 16.12 1.64 -16.40
CA PRO A 282 17.16 2.26 -15.59
C PRO A 282 16.55 3.32 -14.67
N ALA A 283 17.00 3.37 -13.42
CA ALA A 283 16.55 4.35 -12.43
C ALA A 283 17.62 5.38 -12.06
N SER A 284 18.89 5.06 -12.32
CA SER A 284 20.02 5.97 -12.15
C SER A 284 20.86 6.07 -13.42
N ASP A 285 21.64 7.14 -13.55
CA ASP A 285 22.65 7.27 -14.61
C ASP A 285 23.65 6.11 -14.60
N GLY A 286 24.25 5.82 -15.76
CA GLY A 286 25.22 4.74 -15.89
C GLY A 286 24.63 3.32 -15.82
N VAL A 287 23.31 3.16 -15.77
CA VAL A 287 22.63 1.86 -15.88
C VAL A 287 21.97 1.75 -17.25
N ALA A 288 22.16 0.63 -17.93
CA ALA A 288 21.51 0.33 -19.20
C ALA A 288 20.80 -1.03 -19.12
N VAL A 289 19.47 -0.98 -19.19
CA VAL A 289 18.56 -2.13 -19.27
C VAL A 289 17.26 -1.67 -19.96
N ASP A 290 16.75 -2.48 -20.88
CA ASP A 290 15.41 -2.30 -21.48
C ASP A 290 14.90 -3.69 -21.85
N GLU A 291 14.52 -4.44 -20.81
CA GLU A 291 14.03 -5.80 -20.94
C GLU A 291 12.59 -5.91 -20.43
N ARG A 292 11.86 -6.83 -21.05
CA ARG A 292 10.46 -7.11 -20.73
C ARG A 292 10.23 -8.60 -20.74
N GLU A 293 9.71 -9.11 -19.65
CA GLU A 293 9.46 -10.53 -19.50
C GLU A 293 8.02 -10.78 -19.06
N THR A 294 7.44 -11.88 -19.54
CA THR A 294 6.14 -12.37 -19.07
C THR A 294 6.38 -13.63 -18.29
N LEU A 295 6.20 -13.55 -16.97
CA LEU A 295 6.51 -14.62 -16.03
C LEU A 295 5.22 -15.26 -15.51
N HIS A 296 5.06 -16.56 -15.75
CA HIS A 296 4.01 -17.36 -15.15
C HIS A 296 4.33 -17.71 -13.68
N HIS A 297 3.38 -18.35 -12.99
CA HIS A 297 3.56 -18.73 -11.59
C HIS A 297 4.79 -19.64 -11.40
N GLY A 298 5.73 -19.21 -10.56
CA GLY A 298 6.96 -19.93 -10.25
C GLY A 298 7.99 -19.92 -11.37
N GLU A 299 7.79 -19.12 -12.42
CA GLU A 299 8.74 -18.94 -13.51
C GLU A 299 9.79 -17.87 -13.14
N SER A 300 11.01 -18.09 -13.61
CA SER A 300 12.08 -17.11 -13.57
C SER A 300 12.74 -16.91 -14.93
N ALA A 301 13.27 -15.71 -15.14
CA ALA A 301 14.01 -15.33 -16.34
C ALA A 301 15.23 -14.49 -15.95
N ASN A 302 16.34 -14.68 -16.66
CA ASN A 302 17.54 -13.89 -16.44
C ASN A 302 17.57 -12.69 -17.39
N VAL A 303 17.65 -11.50 -16.82
CA VAL A 303 17.77 -10.20 -17.50
C VAL A 303 19.20 -9.71 -17.39
N THR A 304 19.73 -9.09 -18.44
CA THR A 304 21.09 -8.53 -18.41
C THR A 304 21.04 -7.03 -18.13
N VAL A 305 21.61 -6.62 -17.00
CA VAL A 305 21.73 -5.21 -16.62
C VAL A 305 23.19 -4.80 -16.77
N SER A 306 23.44 -3.71 -17.51
CA SER A 306 24.78 -3.19 -17.71
C SER A 306 25.03 -1.95 -16.85
N TYR A 307 26.13 -1.94 -16.11
CA TYR A 307 26.55 -0.85 -15.23
C TYR A 307 27.81 -0.19 -15.76
N THR A 308 27.83 1.13 -15.80
CA THR A 308 28.96 1.95 -16.25
C THR A 308 29.54 2.72 -15.07
N ALA A 309 30.81 2.49 -14.80
CA ALA A 309 31.55 3.18 -13.75
C ALA A 309 31.90 4.61 -14.17
N PRO A 310 31.72 5.61 -13.30
CA PRO A 310 32.25 6.96 -13.54
C PRO A 310 33.77 6.95 -13.74
N PRO A 311 34.33 7.92 -14.48
CA PRO A 311 35.78 8.07 -14.64
C PRO A 311 36.49 8.51 -13.34
N GLU A 312 35.74 9.07 -12.38
CA GLU A 312 36.24 9.39 -11.05
C GLU A 312 36.21 8.15 -10.16
N THR A 313 37.27 7.93 -9.38
CA THR A 313 37.33 6.79 -8.47
C THR A 313 36.52 7.05 -7.21
N GLY A 314 35.76 6.06 -6.77
CA GLY A 314 34.81 6.25 -5.68
C GLY A 314 33.78 5.13 -5.58
N TYR A 315 32.96 5.21 -4.54
CA TYR A 315 31.79 4.37 -4.37
C TYR A 315 30.56 5.08 -4.93
N TYR A 316 29.81 4.39 -5.78
CA TYR A 316 28.64 4.92 -6.46
C TYR A 316 27.48 3.95 -6.32
N LEU A 317 26.30 4.46 -5.99
CA LEU A 317 25.09 3.65 -5.95
C LEU A 317 24.40 3.75 -7.32
N ARG A 318 24.10 2.58 -7.91
CA ARG A 318 23.39 2.47 -9.18
C ARG A 318 22.12 1.67 -8.98
N SER A 319 21.03 2.07 -9.62
CA SER A 319 19.74 1.42 -9.46
C SER A 319 19.00 1.24 -10.79
N PHE A 320 18.21 0.18 -10.84
CA PHE A 320 17.21 -0.05 -11.87
C PHE A 320 15.86 -0.32 -11.19
N THR A 321 14.77 -0.04 -11.90
CA THR A 321 13.42 -0.25 -11.39
C THR A 321 12.74 -1.37 -12.16
N GLU A 322 12.06 -2.23 -11.41
CA GLU A 322 11.20 -3.29 -11.92
C GLU A 322 9.74 -2.89 -11.73
N HIS A 323 8.99 -2.85 -12.82
CA HIS A 323 7.56 -2.61 -12.80
C HIS A 323 6.79 -3.87 -13.19
N SER A 324 6.09 -4.46 -12.22
CA SER A 324 5.35 -5.71 -12.39
C SER A 324 3.84 -5.46 -12.51
N TYR A 325 3.27 -5.93 -13.62
CA TYR A 325 1.85 -5.79 -13.95
C TYR A 325 1.18 -7.15 -14.06
N PHE A 326 -0.05 -7.31 -13.57
CA PHE A 326 -0.80 -8.55 -13.88
C PHE A 326 -1.01 -8.68 -15.39
N ALA A 327 -0.75 -9.87 -15.94
CA ALA A 327 -0.88 -10.17 -17.38
C ALA A 327 -2.35 -10.35 -17.83
N VAL A 328 -3.20 -9.38 -17.50
CA VAL A 328 -4.63 -9.34 -17.85
C VAL A 328 -4.84 -8.67 -19.21
N LEU A 329 -3.98 -7.70 -19.53
CA LEU A 329 -3.92 -7.05 -20.83
C LEU A 329 -2.73 -7.61 -21.63
N PRO A 330 -2.79 -7.61 -22.98
CA PRO A 330 -1.63 -7.95 -23.81
C PRO A 330 -0.41 -7.10 -23.48
N ALA A 331 0.78 -7.71 -23.41
CA ALA A 331 2.03 -7.03 -23.07
C ALA A 331 2.32 -5.75 -23.90
N PRO A 332 2.04 -5.70 -25.23
CA PRO A 332 2.25 -4.46 -25.99
C PRO A 332 1.36 -3.29 -25.53
N ILE A 333 0.16 -3.57 -25.01
CA ILE A 333 -0.75 -2.54 -24.50
C ILE A 333 -0.24 -2.04 -23.14
N ILE A 334 0.20 -2.95 -22.27
CA ILE A 334 0.81 -2.58 -20.99
C ILE A 334 2.03 -1.69 -21.21
N ALA A 335 2.93 -2.10 -22.11
CA ALA A 335 4.13 -1.32 -22.46
C ALA A 335 3.77 0.07 -23.03
N ALA A 336 2.77 0.16 -23.92
CA ALA A 336 2.35 1.45 -24.46
C ALA A 336 1.74 2.38 -23.40
N LEU A 337 1.01 1.84 -22.42
CA LEU A 337 0.48 2.61 -21.30
C LEU A 337 1.59 3.02 -20.32
N HIS A 338 2.54 2.12 -20.08
CA HIS A 338 3.67 2.34 -19.18
C HIS A 338 4.60 3.43 -19.71
N ALA A 339 4.87 3.42 -21.02
CA ALA A 339 5.64 4.47 -21.70
C ALA A 339 5.00 5.87 -21.59
N ILE A 340 3.69 5.97 -21.31
CA ILE A 340 3.05 7.23 -20.94
C ILE A 340 3.26 7.49 -19.44
N HIS A 341 2.89 6.52 -18.60
CA HIS A 341 3.13 6.57 -17.16
C HIS A 341 2.92 5.17 -16.50
N PRO A 342 3.78 4.72 -15.57
CA PRO A 342 3.59 3.45 -14.86
C PRO A 342 2.22 3.32 -14.19
N TRP A 343 1.76 4.36 -13.49
CA TRP A 343 0.43 4.36 -12.84
C TRP A 343 -0.74 4.27 -13.81
N LEU A 344 -0.59 4.78 -15.03
CA LEU A 344 -1.63 4.64 -16.06
C LEU A 344 -1.77 3.16 -16.45
N ALA A 345 -0.64 2.48 -16.65
CA ALA A 345 -0.62 1.04 -16.90
C ALA A 345 -1.20 0.25 -15.72
N MET A 346 -0.75 0.51 -14.49
CA MET A 346 -1.26 -0.15 -13.28
C MET A 346 -2.77 0.05 -13.13
N THR A 347 -3.27 1.28 -13.29
CA THR A 347 -4.70 1.60 -13.16
C THR A 347 -5.53 0.93 -14.25
N ALA A 348 -5.03 0.90 -15.49
CA ALA A 348 -5.70 0.22 -16.59
C ALA A 348 -5.79 -1.29 -16.37
N VAL A 349 -4.69 -1.92 -15.94
CA VAL A 349 -4.64 -3.36 -15.63
C VAL A 349 -5.57 -3.69 -14.46
N ALA A 350 -5.51 -2.93 -13.36
CA ALA A 350 -6.37 -3.11 -12.20
C ALA A 350 -7.86 -2.96 -12.54
N THR A 351 -8.20 -1.96 -13.35
CA THR A 351 -9.59 -1.73 -13.80
C THR A 351 -10.05 -2.83 -14.74
N ALA A 352 -9.20 -3.31 -15.64
CA ALA A 352 -9.50 -4.43 -16.52
C ALA A 352 -9.76 -5.72 -15.73
N LEU A 353 -8.92 -6.01 -14.73
CA LEU A 353 -9.06 -7.16 -13.84
C LEU A 353 -10.36 -7.08 -13.02
N ALA A 354 -10.63 -5.94 -12.38
CA ALA A 354 -11.85 -5.72 -11.65
C ALA A 354 -13.08 -5.85 -12.56
N GLY A 355 -13.02 -5.28 -13.76
CA GLY A 355 -14.07 -5.40 -14.77
C GLY A 355 -14.33 -6.86 -15.17
N LEU A 356 -13.27 -7.62 -15.43
CA LEU A 356 -13.35 -9.04 -15.80
C LEU A 356 -14.07 -9.90 -14.74
N LEU A 357 -13.83 -9.61 -13.46
CA LEU A 357 -14.44 -10.35 -12.35
C LEU A 357 -15.86 -9.85 -12.02
N VAL A 358 -16.09 -8.55 -12.07
CA VAL A 358 -17.32 -7.92 -11.58
C VAL A 358 -18.43 -7.87 -12.63
N VAL A 359 -18.10 -7.66 -13.91
CA VAL A 359 -19.11 -7.54 -14.99
C VAL A 359 -19.94 -8.81 -15.15
N PRO A 360 -19.38 -10.03 -15.19
CA PRO A 360 -20.18 -11.26 -15.26
C PRO A 360 -21.13 -11.39 -14.08
N PHE A 361 -20.67 -11.07 -12.87
CA PHE A 361 -21.51 -11.09 -11.67
C PHE A 361 -22.64 -10.06 -11.74
N ALA A 362 -22.35 -8.85 -12.23
CA ALA A 362 -23.34 -7.81 -12.45
C ALA A 362 -24.42 -8.21 -13.47
N LEU A 363 -24.01 -8.91 -14.54
CA LEU A 363 -24.93 -9.44 -15.57
C LEU A 363 -25.79 -10.60 -15.03
N LEU A 364 -25.21 -11.51 -14.23
CA LEU A 364 -25.89 -12.67 -13.65
C LEU A 364 -26.89 -12.30 -12.54
N VAL A 365 -26.49 -11.41 -11.62
CA VAL A 365 -27.38 -10.93 -10.54
C VAL A 365 -28.54 -10.11 -11.12
N GLY A 366 -28.33 -9.53 -12.31
CA GLY A 366 -29.30 -8.74 -13.03
C GLY A 366 -29.47 -7.36 -12.41
N ALA A 367 -29.67 -6.34 -13.26
CA ALA A 367 -29.93 -4.97 -12.83
C ALA A 367 -31.30 -4.76 -12.17
N ARG A 368 -31.91 -5.81 -11.61
CA ARG A 368 -33.25 -5.79 -11.01
C ARG A 368 -33.15 -5.73 -9.49
N GLU A 369 -33.93 -4.81 -8.91
CA GLU A 369 -34.21 -4.78 -7.48
C GLU A 369 -34.61 -6.19 -7.02
N ILE A 370 -33.80 -6.80 -6.13
CA ILE A 370 -34.15 -8.06 -5.49
C ILE A 370 -35.30 -7.78 -4.53
N ARG A 371 -36.52 -7.80 -5.05
CA ARG A 371 -37.75 -7.70 -4.24
C ARG A 371 -37.96 -9.03 -3.55
N THR A 372 -37.57 -9.09 -2.28
CA THR A 372 -37.95 -10.19 -1.39
C THR A 372 -39.46 -10.15 -1.15
N ARG A 373 -40.21 -10.80 -2.04
CA ARG A 373 -41.67 -10.84 -1.99
C ARG A 373 -42.10 -11.98 -1.06
N SER A 374 -42.24 -11.70 0.23
CA SER A 374 -42.90 -12.64 1.15
C SER A 374 -44.39 -12.65 0.84
N ARG A 375 -44.88 -13.64 0.06
CA ARG A 375 -46.31 -13.94 -0.05
C ARG A 375 -46.80 -14.43 1.30
N HIS A 376 -47.59 -13.61 1.99
CA HIS A 376 -48.41 -14.08 3.10
C HIS A 376 -49.73 -14.58 2.49
N ARG A 377 -49.92 -15.90 2.47
CA ARG A 377 -51.24 -16.50 2.26
C ARG A 377 -52.05 -16.17 3.52
N SER A 378 -52.96 -15.21 3.41
CA SER A 378 -54.03 -15.05 4.37
C SER A 378 -55.00 -16.21 4.14
N ASP A 379 -54.88 -17.27 4.94
CA ASP A 379 -56.00 -18.20 5.12
C ASP A 379 -57.08 -17.44 5.89
N ALA A 380 -57.96 -16.82 5.13
CA ALA A 380 -59.23 -16.27 5.61
C ALA A 380 -60.35 -17.03 4.88
N THR A 381 -60.63 -18.23 5.39
CA THR A 381 -61.86 -18.99 5.18
C THR A 381 -62.08 -19.72 6.49
N GLY A 382 -63.14 -19.52 7.26
CA GLY A 382 -64.30 -18.65 7.15
C GLY A 382 -65.13 -19.01 8.37
N GLY A 383 -65.31 -18.08 9.30
CA GLY A 383 -66.26 -18.25 10.40
C GLY A 383 -67.57 -17.58 10.01
N ILE A 384 -68.59 -18.35 9.63
CA ILE A 384 -70.00 -17.92 9.62
C ILE A 384 -70.88 -19.09 10.09
N LEU A 385 -71.34 -18.97 11.33
CA LEU A 385 -72.70 -19.24 11.86
C LEU A 385 -73.46 -20.49 11.36
N ARG A 386 -73.63 -21.50 12.22
CA ARG A 386 -74.85 -21.71 13.04
C ARG A 386 -74.68 -22.87 14.01
#